data_AF-A0A8J6KVP0-F1
#
_entry.id   AF-A0A8J6KVP0-F1
#
_cell.length_a   1.000
_cell.length_b   1.000
_cell.length_c   1.000
_cell.angle_alpha   90.00
_cell.angle_beta   90.00
_cell.angle_gamma   90.00
#
_symmetry.space_group_name_H-M   'P 1'
#
loop_
_entity.id
_entity.type
_entity.pdbx_description
1 polymer ?
#
loop_
_entity_poly.entity_id
_entity_poly.type
_entity_poly.pdbx_seq_one_letter_code
_entity_poly.pdbx_strand_id
1 'polypeptide(L)'
;MQFLNKEDKSHWEYYRQFCKATARPAKSLSDLLTHGDCPPAVYPSRPFLQRCLPDFSTINGVLTVGSRMQIEDGTGRTRNIVELREAAMGISKIFDARTIGLKVFEDYATSWKWILIGLTIAMALSWSFLILLRFIAGFLFWVFMFGVLGIIGYGIWYCYQEYYGLEQKPQSTILIYDIGVQSSINMFFQLKQTWFSMMIVLSVIEAILIIVLIFLRNRIRVAIVMLKEGSKAIGYIPSTLMYPILTFILLSICISYWAVTAVLFSFLATSGVPIFKVMVPEGKCIYEDETCDPDIFPETNIPKVCPGASCNFASYSGNNEYHNYIMTFQMYNLFAFLWLINFVIALGQCTLAGAFASYYWAMRKPQDIPKYPLFIAFGRAVRYHTGSLAFGSLILASVQMFKVILEYLDRRLKKAQNSVSKFLQCCLRCCFWCLEKMVKFLNRNAYIMIALYGKNFCESTKDAFYLLMRNILKVAVTDEVTHFVLLLGKILVTGIVGILAFLLFTERLERIVEGPTTLNYYWVPFLTLVVGSYLIAHGCFSVYSMCVETIFVCFCEDVERNDGSAEKPYFVTPSLHRILTKKRPGPQRQTE
;
A
#
# COMPACT_ATOMS: atom_id res chain seq x y z
N MET A 1 -45.09 19.86 23.74
CA MET A 1 -46.22 19.58 24.64
C MET A 1 -46.69 20.90 25.22
N GLN A 2 -47.89 21.35 24.89
CA GLN A 2 -48.54 22.43 25.65
C GLN A 2 -48.91 21.83 27.02
N PHE A 3 -48.46 22.44 28.11
CA PHE A 3 -48.93 22.11 29.45
C PHE A 3 -50.39 22.55 29.58
N LEU A 4 -51.31 21.76 29.02
CA LEU A 4 -52.75 21.88 29.25
C LEU A 4 -53.09 21.02 30.47
N ASN A 5 -52.80 21.56 31.66
CA ASN A 5 -53.70 21.56 32.81
C ASN A 5 -52.93 21.94 34.07
N LYS A 6 -53.45 22.95 34.76
CA LYS A 6 -52.95 23.50 36.02
C LYS A 6 -53.19 22.56 37.21
N GLU A 7 -53.83 21.41 36.98
CA GLU A 7 -54.38 20.53 38.02
C GLU A 7 -53.67 19.18 38.14
N ASP A 8 -52.75 18.83 37.22
CA ASP A 8 -52.09 17.53 37.28
C ASP A 8 -50.73 17.62 37.98
N LYS A 9 -50.74 17.46 39.32
CA LYS A 9 -49.52 17.46 40.15
C LYS A 9 -48.46 16.47 39.65
N SER A 10 -48.89 15.38 39.01
CA SER A 10 -48.00 14.32 38.49
C SER A 10 -47.07 14.81 37.38
N HIS A 11 -47.56 15.65 36.46
CA HIS A 11 -46.77 16.16 35.34
C HIS A 11 -45.73 17.20 35.77
N TRP A 12 -46.07 18.03 36.76
CA TRP A 12 -45.11 18.96 37.35
C TRP A 12 -44.02 18.22 38.12
N GLU A 13 -44.38 17.19 38.90
CA GLU A 13 -43.40 16.37 39.61
C GLU A 13 -42.44 15.66 38.66
N TYR A 14 -42.94 15.15 37.52
CA TYR A 14 -42.09 14.56 36.47
C TYR A 14 -41.16 15.60 35.83
N TYR A 15 -41.67 16.77 35.45
CA TYR A 15 -40.88 17.79 34.76
C TYR A 15 -39.86 18.49 35.69
N ARG A 16 -40.21 18.68 36.97
CA ARG A 16 -39.34 19.27 38.01
C ARG A 16 -38.01 18.51 38.15
N GLN A 17 -37.98 17.21 37.86
CA GLN A 17 -36.76 16.39 37.92
C GLN A 17 -35.67 16.87 36.96
N PHE A 18 -36.03 17.64 35.93
CA PHE A 18 -35.10 18.16 34.93
C PHE A 18 -34.75 19.64 35.13
N CYS A 19 -35.27 20.28 36.19
CA CYS A 19 -35.04 21.69 36.51
C CYS A 19 -33.99 21.86 37.62
N LYS A 20 -33.46 23.08 37.78
CA LYS A 20 -32.58 23.44 38.90
C LYS A 20 -33.33 23.28 40.23
N ALA A 21 -32.61 22.91 41.31
CA ALA A 21 -33.21 22.68 42.63
C ALA A 21 -33.94 23.90 43.22
N THR A 22 -33.61 25.11 42.75
CA THR A 22 -34.23 26.39 43.10
C THR A 22 -35.57 26.65 42.41
N ALA A 23 -35.95 25.84 41.40
CA ALA A 23 -37.16 26.03 40.63
C ALA A 23 -38.42 25.80 41.48
N ARG A 24 -39.23 26.85 41.64
CA ARG A 24 -40.55 26.81 42.29
C ARG A 24 -41.66 26.77 41.24
N PRO A 25 -42.84 26.20 41.54
CA PRO A 25 -43.98 26.27 40.62
C PRO A 25 -44.37 27.75 40.41
N ALA A 26 -44.02 28.31 39.26
CA ALA A 26 -44.36 29.67 38.86
C ALA A 26 -45.78 29.72 38.26
N LYS A 27 -46.41 30.90 38.28
CA LYS A 27 -47.75 31.11 37.70
C LYS A 27 -47.77 30.94 36.16
N SER A 28 -46.62 31.05 35.48
CA SER A 28 -46.48 30.90 34.03
C SER A 28 -45.22 30.12 33.64
N LEU A 29 -45.30 29.31 32.57
CA LEU A 29 -44.17 28.56 32.01
C LEU A 29 -43.09 29.50 31.42
N SER A 30 -43.52 30.65 30.88
CA SER A 30 -42.62 31.68 30.35
C SER A 30 -41.66 32.20 31.40
N ASP A 31 -42.10 32.37 32.65
CA ASP A 31 -41.20 32.86 33.71
C ASP A 31 -40.09 31.85 34.02
N LEU A 32 -40.41 30.55 34.05
CA LEU A 32 -39.42 29.48 34.32
C LEU A 32 -38.40 29.31 33.19
N LEU A 33 -38.82 29.53 31.95
CA LEU A 33 -37.96 29.45 30.77
C LEU A 33 -37.08 30.69 30.61
N THR A 34 -37.61 31.88 30.94
CA THR A 34 -36.87 33.15 30.82
C THR A 34 -35.75 33.26 31.87
N HIS A 35 -35.94 32.69 33.06
CA HIS A 35 -34.92 32.65 34.11
C HIS A 35 -33.91 31.50 33.94
N GLY A 36 -34.12 30.61 32.95
CA GLY A 36 -33.23 29.46 32.71
C GLY A 36 -33.21 28.46 33.87
N ASP A 37 -34.31 28.35 34.61
CA ASP A 37 -34.46 27.44 35.75
C ASP A 37 -34.85 26.02 35.29
N CYS A 38 -35.49 25.90 34.13
CA CYS A 38 -35.92 24.65 33.52
C CYS A 38 -35.57 24.60 32.02
N PRO A 39 -35.30 23.40 31.46
CA PRO A 39 -34.98 23.26 30.04
C PRO A 39 -36.21 23.47 29.14
N PRO A 40 -36.08 24.17 28.00
CA PRO A 40 -37.22 24.50 27.12
C PRO A 40 -37.91 23.30 26.48
N ALA A 41 -37.24 22.15 26.41
CA ALA A 41 -37.81 20.89 25.95
C ALA A 41 -37.12 19.71 26.65
N VAL A 42 -37.90 18.65 26.90
CA VAL A 42 -37.40 17.34 27.36
C VAL A 42 -37.73 16.33 26.28
N TYR A 43 -36.73 15.55 25.85
CA TYR A 43 -36.87 14.56 24.80
C TYR A 43 -36.74 13.15 25.37
N PRO A 44 -37.57 12.19 24.94
CA PRO A 44 -37.38 10.80 25.31
C PRO A 44 -36.04 10.32 24.73
N SER A 45 -35.16 9.86 25.61
CA SER A 45 -33.82 9.40 25.27
C SER A 45 -33.61 7.98 25.74
N ARG A 46 -32.85 7.19 24.98
CA ARG A 46 -32.43 5.85 25.43
C ARG A 46 -31.01 5.91 26.00
N PRO A 47 -30.75 5.23 27.12
CA PRO A 47 -29.40 5.13 27.65
C PRO A 47 -28.52 4.35 26.66
N PHE A 48 -27.42 4.97 26.23
CA PHE A 48 -26.44 4.35 25.35
C PHE A 48 -25.03 4.73 25.84
N LEU A 49 -24.34 3.78 26.49
CA LEU A 49 -23.01 3.96 27.11
C LEU A 49 -22.87 5.24 27.95
N GLN A 50 -23.67 5.34 29.03
CA GLN A 50 -23.66 6.47 30.00
C GLN A 50 -23.98 7.86 29.39
N ARG A 51 -24.41 7.93 28.13
CA ARG A 51 -24.97 9.13 27.50
C ARG A 51 -26.42 8.87 27.09
N CYS A 52 -27.19 9.94 27.01
CA CYS A 52 -28.59 9.90 26.58
C CYS A 52 -28.67 10.36 25.12
N LEU A 53 -29.03 9.44 24.21
CA LEU A 53 -29.31 9.77 22.81
C LEU A 53 -30.83 9.87 22.60
N PRO A 54 -31.31 10.84 21.78
CA PRO A 54 -32.73 10.95 21.49
C PRO A 54 -33.27 9.70 20.81
N ASP A 55 -34.46 9.25 21.22
CA ASP A 55 -35.13 8.11 20.60
C ASP A 55 -35.75 8.54 19.26
N PHE A 56 -35.32 7.90 18.17
CA PHE A 56 -35.81 8.19 16.82
C PHE A 56 -36.99 7.27 16.50
N SER A 57 -38.16 7.86 16.26
CA SER A 57 -39.38 7.16 15.85
C SER A 57 -39.75 7.49 14.41
N THR A 58 -40.47 6.58 13.75
CA THR A 58 -41.02 6.81 12.41
C THR A 58 -42.54 6.94 12.51
N ILE A 59 -43.07 8.12 12.18
CA ILE A 59 -44.51 8.36 12.09
C ILE A 59 -44.83 8.60 10.61
N ASN A 60 -45.70 7.78 10.01
CA ASN A 60 -46.11 7.88 8.60
C ASN A 60 -44.92 7.93 7.60
N GLY A 61 -43.86 7.16 7.86
CA GLY A 61 -42.69 7.07 6.98
C GLY A 61 -41.68 8.22 7.10
N VAL A 62 -41.94 9.21 7.96
CA VAL A 62 -41.01 10.33 8.20
C VAL A 62 -40.35 10.20 9.57
N LEU A 63 -39.04 10.45 9.61
CA LEU A 63 -38.22 10.29 10.81
C LEU A 63 -38.42 11.48 11.76
N THR A 64 -38.79 11.17 12.99
CA THR A 64 -39.11 12.16 14.03
C THR A 64 -38.40 11.83 15.35
N VAL A 65 -38.12 12.86 16.15
CA VAL A 65 -37.76 12.71 17.57
C VAL A 65 -38.96 13.22 18.35
N GLY A 66 -39.75 12.30 18.91
CA GLY A 66 -41.11 12.61 19.38
C GLY A 66 -42.05 12.90 18.20
N SER A 67 -42.70 14.07 18.18
CA SER A 67 -43.68 14.49 17.16
C SER A 67 -43.23 15.61 16.22
N ARG A 68 -41.96 16.01 16.26
CA ARG A 68 -41.40 17.11 15.45
C ARG A 68 -40.39 16.59 14.44
N MET A 69 -40.25 17.30 13.32
CA MET A 69 -39.29 17.02 12.24
C MET A 69 -38.04 17.92 12.26
N GLN A 70 -38.06 18.98 13.07
CA GLN A 70 -36.97 19.94 13.21
C GLN A 70 -36.72 20.23 14.70
N ILE A 71 -35.45 20.36 15.09
CA ILE A 71 -35.00 20.59 16.46
C ILE A 71 -34.21 21.90 16.46
N GLU A 72 -34.49 22.77 17.42
CA GLU A 72 -33.68 23.97 17.63
C GLU A 72 -32.41 23.58 18.40
N ASP A 73 -31.25 23.69 17.77
CA ASP A 73 -29.98 23.69 18.49
C ASP A 73 -30.03 24.92 19.41
N GLY A 74 -29.63 24.78 20.69
CA GLY A 74 -29.72 25.84 21.73
C GLY A 74 -29.02 27.17 21.45
N THR A 75 -28.59 27.40 20.21
CA THR A 75 -28.14 28.66 19.60
C THR A 75 -29.25 29.36 18.76
N GLY A 76 -30.50 28.88 18.80
CA GLY A 76 -31.64 29.44 18.08
C GLY A 76 -31.72 29.06 16.60
N ARG A 77 -31.02 28.00 16.18
CA ARG A 77 -31.03 27.50 14.79
C ARG A 77 -31.78 26.18 14.70
N THR A 78 -32.74 26.09 13.79
CA THR A 78 -33.48 24.85 13.53
C THR A 78 -32.66 23.90 12.65
N ARG A 79 -32.38 22.71 13.15
CA ARG A 79 -31.73 21.58 12.47
C ARG A 79 -32.74 20.51 12.11
N ASN A 80 -32.52 19.89 10.96
CA ASN A 80 -33.35 18.78 10.50
C ASN A 80 -32.94 17.48 11.22
N ILE A 81 -33.91 16.65 11.57
CA ILE A 81 -33.67 15.40 12.33
C ILE A 81 -32.89 14.37 11.50
N VAL A 82 -32.94 14.49 10.17
CA VAL A 82 -32.09 13.70 9.26
C VAL A 82 -30.60 13.99 9.49
N GLU A 83 -30.20 15.26 9.67
CA GLU A 83 -28.81 15.63 9.98
C GLU A 83 -28.39 15.07 11.35
N LEU A 84 -29.28 15.10 12.33
CA LEU A 84 -29.02 14.55 13.66
C LEU A 84 -28.86 13.02 13.64
N ARG A 85 -29.66 12.32 12.84
CA ARG A 85 -29.53 10.88 12.62
C ARG A 85 -28.22 10.55 11.92
N GLU A 86 -27.81 11.31 10.92
CA GLU A 86 -26.51 11.11 10.26
C GLU A 86 -25.34 11.29 11.23
N ALA A 87 -25.38 12.32 12.07
CA ALA A 87 -24.38 12.55 13.12
C ALA A 87 -24.36 11.39 14.15
N ALA A 88 -25.53 10.93 14.61
CA ALA A 88 -25.65 9.81 15.53
C ALA A 88 -25.19 8.47 14.91
N MET A 89 -25.51 8.23 13.64
CA MET A 89 -25.02 7.07 12.89
C MET A 89 -23.50 7.11 12.69
N GLY A 90 -22.92 8.30 12.53
CA GLY A 90 -21.47 8.50 12.50
C GLY A 90 -20.78 8.00 13.78
N ILE A 91 -21.38 8.25 14.94
CA ILE A 91 -20.88 7.78 16.24
C ILE A 91 -21.11 6.26 16.40
N SER A 92 -22.26 5.73 15.97
CA SER A 92 -22.54 4.28 15.99
C SER A 92 -21.54 3.48 15.16
N LYS A 93 -21.15 3.98 13.97
CA LYS A 93 -20.16 3.32 13.10
C LYS A 93 -18.80 3.10 13.78
N ILE A 94 -18.38 4.02 14.67
CA ILE A 94 -17.12 3.89 15.42
C ILE A 94 -17.21 2.76 16.46
N PHE A 95 -18.37 2.56 17.08
CA PHE A 95 -18.59 1.45 18.03
C PHE A 95 -18.80 0.10 17.34
N ASP A 96 -19.47 0.08 16.18
CA ASP A 96 -19.52 -1.12 15.34
C ASP A 96 -18.12 -1.58 14.96
N ALA A 97 -17.20 -0.67 14.65
CA ALA A 97 -15.80 -1.01 14.38
C ALA A 97 -15.09 -1.66 15.58
N ARG A 98 -15.39 -1.26 16.82
CA ARG A 98 -14.85 -1.92 18.03
C ARG A 98 -15.39 -3.35 18.19
N THR A 99 -16.70 -3.54 18.00
CA THR A 99 -17.35 -4.86 18.10
C THR A 99 -16.87 -5.80 16.99
N ILE A 100 -16.76 -5.28 15.75
CA ILE A 100 -16.17 -5.99 14.62
C ILE A 100 -14.71 -6.37 14.95
N GLY A 101 -13.94 -5.44 15.52
CA GLY A 101 -12.55 -5.69 15.93
C GLY A 101 -12.40 -6.82 16.95
N LEU A 102 -13.30 -6.89 17.95
CA LEU A 102 -13.30 -7.98 18.94
C LEU A 102 -13.63 -9.34 18.31
N LYS A 103 -14.64 -9.39 17.42
CA LYS A 103 -14.99 -10.62 16.68
C LYS A 103 -13.86 -11.07 15.75
N VAL A 104 -13.20 -10.13 15.09
CA VAL A 104 -12.01 -10.41 14.25
C VAL A 104 -10.87 -10.97 15.10
N PHE A 105 -10.62 -10.42 16.29
CA PHE A 105 -9.61 -10.92 17.20
C PHE A 105 -9.92 -12.35 17.67
N GLU A 106 -11.17 -12.64 18.00
CA GLU A 106 -11.64 -13.99 18.36
C GLU A 106 -11.44 -14.98 17.20
N ASP A 107 -11.79 -14.57 15.98
CA ASP A 107 -11.57 -15.37 14.77
C ASP A 107 -10.08 -15.66 14.55
N TYR A 108 -9.18 -14.69 14.79
CA TYR A 108 -7.73 -14.90 14.75
C TYR A 108 -7.22 -15.81 15.87
N ALA A 109 -7.69 -15.61 17.10
CA ALA A 109 -7.30 -16.42 18.26
C ALA A 109 -7.69 -17.89 18.07
N THR A 110 -8.75 -18.15 17.31
CA THR A 110 -9.20 -19.51 16.96
C THR A 110 -8.43 -20.08 15.77
N SER A 111 -8.15 -19.26 14.75
CA SER A 111 -7.60 -19.72 13.46
C SER A 111 -6.08 -19.60 13.29
N TRP A 112 -5.33 -19.02 14.24
CA TRP A 112 -3.90 -18.72 14.06
C TRP A 112 -3.04 -19.94 13.70
N LYS A 113 -3.34 -21.13 14.24
CA LYS A 113 -2.62 -22.37 13.92
C LYS A 113 -2.77 -22.74 12.45
N TRP A 114 -3.99 -22.64 11.92
CA TRP A 114 -4.30 -22.89 10.51
C TRP A 114 -3.64 -21.88 9.60
N ILE A 115 -3.64 -20.59 10.00
CA ILE A 115 -2.94 -19.54 9.27
C ILE A 115 -1.45 -19.86 9.22
N LEU A 116 -0.82 -20.23 10.34
CA LEU A 116 0.60 -20.55 10.40
C LEU A 116 0.97 -21.77 9.53
N ILE A 117 0.16 -22.84 9.57
CA ILE A 117 0.33 -24.01 8.70
C ILE A 117 0.18 -23.63 7.22
N GLY A 118 -0.82 -22.82 6.88
CA GLY A 118 -1.00 -22.36 5.50
C GLY A 118 0.18 -21.51 5.00
N LEU A 119 0.75 -20.66 5.85
CA LEU A 119 1.93 -19.85 5.51
C LEU A 119 3.19 -20.70 5.36
N THR A 120 3.39 -21.73 6.16
CA THR A 120 4.53 -22.66 5.99
C THR A 120 4.40 -23.49 4.71
N ILE A 121 3.18 -23.92 4.36
CA ILE A 121 2.90 -24.56 3.06
C ILE A 121 3.21 -23.59 1.91
N ALA A 122 2.79 -22.32 1.99
CA ALA A 122 3.09 -21.32 0.98
C ALA A 122 4.60 -21.12 0.78
N MET A 123 5.36 -21.15 1.88
CA MET A 123 6.82 -21.07 1.86
C MET A 123 7.46 -22.29 1.20
N ALA A 124 7.01 -23.51 1.54
CA ALA A 124 7.48 -24.74 0.94
C ALA A 124 7.18 -24.79 -0.57
N LEU A 125 5.95 -24.44 -0.97
CA LEU A 125 5.54 -24.35 -2.37
C LEU A 125 6.38 -23.33 -3.15
N SER A 126 6.67 -22.17 -2.55
CA SER A 126 7.54 -21.16 -3.16
C SER A 126 8.95 -21.72 -3.39
N TRP A 127 9.52 -22.43 -2.42
CA TRP A 127 10.84 -23.05 -2.55
C TRP A 127 10.85 -24.14 -3.63
N SER A 128 9.87 -25.04 -3.60
CA SER A 128 9.72 -26.08 -4.62
C SER A 128 9.60 -25.49 -6.02
N PHE A 129 8.80 -24.43 -6.20
CA PHE A 129 8.67 -23.75 -7.48
C PHE A 129 10.02 -23.22 -7.99
N LEU A 130 10.80 -22.53 -7.14
CA LEU A 130 12.10 -21.96 -7.52
C LEU A 130 13.14 -23.03 -7.92
N ILE A 131 13.11 -24.21 -7.30
CA ILE A 131 13.96 -25.34 -7.70
C ILE A 131 13.47 -25.94 -9.02
N LEU A 132 12.15 -26.09 -9.19
CA LEU A 132 11.56 -26.66 -10.41
C LEU A 132 11.82 -25.79 -11.64
N LEU A 133 11.99 -24.47 -11.49
CA LEU A 133 12.35 -23.55 -12.58
C LEU A 133 13.58 -24.02 -13.38
N ARG A 134 14.50 -24.78 -12.79
CA ARG A 134 15.62 -25.42 -13.51
C ARG A 134 15.17 -26.23 -14.74
N PHE A 135 14.05 -26.94 -14.62
CA PHE A 135 13.54 -27.83 -15.66
C PHE A 135 12.49 -27.14 -16.52
N ILE A 136 11.55 -26.44 -15.87
CA ILE A 136 10.34 -25.97 -16.53
C ILE A 136 10.40 -24.51 -17.00
N ALA A 137 11.42 -23.71 -16.66
CA ALA A 137 11.44 -22.27 -17.00
C ALA A 137 11.20 -21.98 -18.49
N GLY A 138 11.83 -22.75 -19.39
CA GLY A 138 11.63 -22.58 -20.83
C GLY A 138 10.24 -22.99 -21.29
N PHE A 139 9.72 -24.09 -20.77
CA PHE A 139 8.37 -24.57 -21.08
C PHE A 139 7.31 -23.59 -20.58
N LEU A 140 7.40 -23.17 -19.31
CA LEU A 140 6.52 -22.18 -18.70
C LEU A 140 6.46 -20.88 -19.50
N PHE A 141 7.63 -20.36 -19.92
CA PHE A 141 7.68 -19.14 -20.72
C PHE A 141 6.90 -19.28 -22.03
N TRP A 142 7.15 -20.35 -22.80
CA TRP A 142 6.47 -20.52 -24.09
C TRP A 142 4.98 -20.81 -23.95
N VAL A 143 4.58 -21.68 -23.01
CA VAL A 143 3.16 -21.95 -22.74
C VAL A 143 2.42 -20.66 -22.45
N PHE A 144 3.01 -19.78 -21.64
CA PHE A 144 2.39 -18.51 -21.34
C PHE A 144 2.39 -17.54 -22.53
N MET A 145 3.50 -17.42 -23.26
CA MET A 145 3.54 -16.54 -24.43
C MET A 145 2.49 -16.95 -25.47
N PHE A 146 2.33 -18.24 -25.73
CA PHE A 146 1.24 -18.74 -26.57
C PHE A 146 -0.13 -18.53 -25.94
N GLY A 147 -0.25 -18.62 -24.62
CA GLY A 147 -1.49 -18.29 -23.89
C GLY A 147 -1.91 -16.84 -24.08
N VAL A 148 -1.00 -15.88 -23.98
CA VAL A 148 -1.30 -14.44 -24.21
C VAL A 148 -1.70 -14.19 -25.66
N LEU A 149 -0.95 -14.74 -26.62
CA LEU A 149 -1.31 -14.65 -28.03
C LEU A 149 -2.68 -15.28 -28.28
N GLY A 150 -2.99 -16.42 -27.66
CA GLY A 150 -4.28 -17.07 -27.75
C GLY A 150 -5.43 -16.26 -27.15
N ILE A 151 -5.22 -15.60 -26.00
CA ILE A 151 -6.24 -14.72 -25.38
C ILE A 151 -6.51 -13.50 -26.26
N ILE A 152 -5.47 -12.87 -26.81
CA ILE A 152 -5.63 -11.73 -27.71
C ILE A 152 -6.31 -12.16 -29.01
N GLY A 153 -5.88 -13.29 -29.59
CA GLY A 153 -6.50 -13.88 -30.78
C GLY A 153 -7.98 -14.24 -30.56
N TYR A 154 -8.33 -14.80 -29.40
CA TYR A 154 -9.72 -15.01 -29.01
C TYR A 154 -10.49 -13.70 -28.87
N GLY A 155 -9.86 -12.66 -28.31
CA GLY A 155 -10.44 -11.31 -28.24
C GLY A 155 -10.74 -10.72 -29.61
N ILE A 156 -9.84 -10.88 -30.59
CA ILE A 156 -10.05 -10.46 -31.98
C ILE A 156 -11.22 -11.23 -32.60
N TRP A 157 -11.25 -12.56 -32.42
CA TRP A 157 -12.34 -13.39 -32.90
C TRP A 157 -13.69 -12.99 -32.29
N TYR A 158 -13.74 -12.74 -30.98
CA TYR A 158 -14.94 -12.29 -30.28
C TYR A 158 -15.42 -10.92 -30.79
N CYS A 159 -14.50 -9.95 -30.96
CA CYS A 159 -14.83 -8.65 -31.53
C CYS A 159 -15.36 -8.78 -32.97
N TYR A 160 -14.82 -9.69 -33.77
CA TYR A 160 -15.30 -9.98 -35.12
C TYR A 160 -16.72 -10.55 -35.12
N GLN A 161 -17.03 -11.48 -34.19
CA GLN A 161 -18.37 -12.05 -34.05
C GLN A 161 -19.41 -10.98 -33.71
N GLU A 162 -19.14 -10.13 -32.72
CA GLU A 162 -20.05 -9.04 -32.34
C GLU A 162 -20.20 -7.99 -33.45
N TYR A 163 -19.11 -7.63 -34.13
CA TYR A 163 -19.15 -6.74 -35.29
C TYR A 163 -20.08 -7.28 -36.39
N TYR A 164 -19.94 -8.55 -36.74
CA TYR A 164 -20.76 -9.21 -37.77
C TYR A 164 -22.22 -9.35 -37.33
N GLY A 165 -22.48 -9.66 -36.06
CA GLY A 165 -23.83 -9.73 -35.50
C GLY A 165 -24.58 -8.39 -35.50
N LEU A 166 -23.85 -7.29 -35.28
CA LEU A 166 -24.41 -5.93 -35.33
C LEU A 166 -24.59 -5.40 -36.76
N GLU A 167 -23.84 -5.94 -37.73
CA GLU A 167 -23.98 -5.59 -39.15
C GLU A 167 -25.31 -6.06 -39.75
N GLN A 168 -25.93 -7.10 -39.19
CA GLN A 168 -27.22 -7.63 -39.64
C GLN A 168 -28.44 -6.88 -39.09
N LYS A 169 -28.27 -5.92 -38.17
CA LYS A 169 -29.37 -5.10 -37.61
C LYS A 169 -29.40 -3.70 -38.25
N PRO A 170 -30.44 -3.32 -39.03
CA PRO A 170 -30.45 -2.09 -39.84
C PRO A 170 -30.55 -0.74 -39.08
N GLN A 171 -30.43 -0.70 -37.74
CA GLN A 171 -30.71 0.51 -36.94
C GLN A 171 -29.49 1.15 -36.24
N SER A 172 -28.26 0.81 -36.63
CA SER A 172 -27.05 1.24 -35.90
C SER A 172 -26.14 2.21 -36.68
N THR A 173 -26.70 3.08 -37.51
CA THR A 173 -25.96 4.21 -38.13
C THR A 173 -26.20 5.51 -37.37
N ILE A 174 -25.94 5.53 -36.06
CA ILE A 174 -25.87 6.81 -35.33
C ILE A 174 -24.41 7.27 -35.42
N LEU A 175 -24.19 8.33 -36.20
CA LEU A 175 -22.90 9.01 -36.34
C LEU A 175 -22.45 9.51 -34.96
N ILE A 176 -21.15 9.33 -34.68
CA ILE A 176 -20.45 9.68 -33.43
C ILE A 176 -20.62 11.16 -32.99
N TYR A 177 -21.18 12.02 -33.84
CA TYR A 177 -21.30 13.46 -33.60
C TYR A 177 -22.41 13.86 -32.61
N ASP A 178 -23.39 12.99 -32.32
CA ASP A 178 -24.56 13.37 -31.50
C ASP A 178 -24.50 12.95 -30.01
N ILE A 179 -23.41 12.36 -29.55
CA ILE A 179 -23.36 11.83 -28.17
C ILE A 179 -22.60 12.80 -27.27
N GLY A 180 -23.36 13.65 -26.58
CA GLY A 180 -22.88 14.49 -25.48
C GLY A 180 -22.13 13.69 -24.41
N VAL A 181 -21.23 14.39 -23.72
CA VAL A 181 -20.10 13.92 -22.87
C VAL A 181 -20.51 13.16 -21.60
N GLN A 182 -21.66 12.49 -21.58
CA GLN A 182 -22.16 11.73 -20.43
C GLN A 182 -22.71 10.36 -20.85
N SER A 183 -21.87 9.52 -21.47
CA SER A 183 -22.25 8.16 -21.85
C SER A 183 -21.73 7.10 -20.86
N SER A 184 -22.66 6.33 -20.31
CA SER A 184 -22.40 5.11 -19.53
C SER A 184 -21.62 4.09 -20.36
N ILE A 185 -20.62 3.41 -19.76
CA ILE A 185 -19.73 2.43 -20.43
C ILE A 185 -20.49 1.39 -21.28
N ASN A 186 -21.69 1.00 -20.86
CA ASN A 186 -22.54 0.03 -21.56
C ASN A 186 -22.99 0.48 -22.95
N MET A 187 -23.07 1.79 -23.22
CA MET A 187 -23.46 2.31 -24.53
C MET A 187 -22.35 2.14 -25.56
N PHE A 188 -21.07 2.21 -25.15
CA PHE A 188 -19.93 1.97 -26.04
C PHE A 188 -19.89 0.54 -26.58
N PHE A 189 -20.36 -0.46 -25.84
CA PHE A 189 -20.41 -1.85 -26.29
C PHE A 189 -21.58 -2.14 -27.26
N GLN A 190 -22.46 -1.16 -27.52
CA GLN A 190 -23.61 -1.32 -28.43
C GLN A 190 -23.34 -0.77 -29.84
N LEU A 191 -22.25 -0.02 -30.04
CA LEU A 191 -21.93 0.59 -31.34
C LEU A 191 -21.09 -0.35 -32.21
N LYS A 192 -21.47 -0.53 -33.49
CA LYS A 192 -20.67 -1.28 -34.47
C LYS A 192 -19.23 -0.73 -34.62
N GLN A 193 -19.09 0.59 -34.56
CA GLN A 193 -17.82 1.28 -34.82
C GLN A 193 -16.79 1.09 -33.69
N THR A 194 -17.23 0.82 -32.45
CA THR A 194 -16.32 0.56 -31.32
C THR A 194 -15.71 -0.83 -31.42
N TRP A 195 -16.50 -1.86 -31.74
CA TRP A 195 -16.01 -3.22 -31.98
C TRP A 195 -15.01 -3.30 -33.14
N PHE A 196 -15.28 -2.59 -34.24
CA PHE A 196 -14.34 -2.48 -35.35
C PHE A 196 -13.01 -1.83 -34.94
N SER A 197 -13.09 -0.73 -34.18
CA SER A 197 -11.90 -0.03 -33.68
C SER A 197 -11.09 -0.88 -32.70
N MET A 198 -11.76 -1.58 -31.77
CA MET A 198 -11.11 -2.50 -30.82
C MET A 198 -10.42 -3.67 -31.54
N MET A 199 -11.05 -4.23 -32.57
CA MET A 199 -10.46 -5.30 -33.39
C MET A 199 -9.14 -4.85 -34.02
N ILE A 200 -9.11 -3.70 -34.69
CA ILE A 200 -7.87 -3.16 -35.31
C ILE A 200 -6.77 -2.96 -34.26
N VAL A 201 -7.11 -2.36 -33.12
CA VAL A 201 -6.15 -2.12 -32.04
C VAL A 201 -5.57 -3.44 -31.51
N LEU A 202 -6.41 -4.44 -31.25
CA LEU A 202 -5.96 -5.75 -30.79
C LEU A 202 -5.09 -6.47 -31.84
N SER A 203 -5.43 -6.40 -33.12
CA SER A 203 -4.62 -6.97 -34.20
C SER A 203 -3.25 -6.30 -34.34
N VAL A 204 -3.17 -4.97 -34.21
CA VAL A 204 -1.89 -4.24 -34.22
C VAL A 204 -1.04 -4.64 -33.01
N ILE A 205 -1.64 -4.74 -31.82
CA ILE A 205 -0.95 -5.19 -30.61
C ILE A 205 -0.40 -6.60 -30.79
N GLU A 206 -1.21 -7.55 -31.29
CA GLU A 206 -0.78 -8.93 -31.51
C GLU A 206 0.39 -9.00 -32.52
N ALA A 207 0.31 -8.27 -33.63
CA ALA A 207 1.38 -8.21 -34.62
C ALA A 207 2.68 -7.67 -34.02
N ILE A 208 2.62 -6.58 -33.23
CA ILE A 208 3.78 -6.02 -32.54
C ILE A 208 4.38 -7.05 -31.57
N LEU A 209 3.55 -7.76 -30.80
CA LEU A 209 4.03 -8.79 -29.86
C LEU A 209 4.75 -9.93 -30.59
N ILE A 210 4.19 -10.42 -31.70
CA ILE A 210 4.82 -11.47 -32.51
C ILE A 210 6.16 -10.99 -33.08
N ILE A 211 6.20 -9.79 -33.63
CA ILE A 211 7.41 -9.18 -34.17
C ILE A 211 8.50 -9.10 -33.09
N VAL A 212 8.16 -8.56 -31.91
CA VAL A 212 9.07 -8.44 -30.76
C VAL A 212 9.60 -9.81 -30.32
N LEU A 213 8.73 -10.82 -30.23
CA LEU A 213 9.11 -12.19 -29.88
C LEU A 213 10.09 -12.81 -30.88
N ILE A 214 9.89 -12.57 -32.17
CA ILE A 214 10.79 -13.06 -33.23
C ILE A 214 12.16 -12.38 -33.12
N PHE A 215 12.19 -11.04 -33.02
CA PHE A 215 13.45 -10.28 -32.93
C PHE A 215 14.24 -10.59 -31.66
N LEU A 216 13.56 -10.80 -30.52
CA LEU A 216 14.20 -11.04 -29.23
C LEU A 216 14.44 -12.52 -28.94
N ARG A 217 14.05 -13.46 -29.81
CA ARG A 217 14.16 -14.93 -29.60
C ARG A 217 15.53 -15.38 -29.07
N ASN A 218 16.61 -14.89 -29.68
CA ASN A 218 17.96 -15.26 -29.26
C ASN A 218 18.29 -14.72 -27.87
N ARG A 219 17.83 -13.52 -27.52
CA ARG A 219 18.02 -12.89 -26.21
C ARG A 219 17.16 -13.55 -25.14
N ILE A 220 15.92 -13.92 -25.46
CA ILE A 220 15.03 -14.70 -24.58
C ILE A 220 15.66 -16.04 -24.23
N ARG A 221 16.32 -16.70 -25.19
CA ARG A 221 17.05 -17.94 -24.92
C ARG A 221 18.16 -17.74 -23.88
N VAL A 222 18.88 -16.62 -23.94
CA VAL A 222 19.89 -16.26 -22.92
C VAL A 222 19.25 -16.09 -21.55
N ALA A 223 18.16 -15.31 -21.47
CA ALA A 223 17.44 -15.06 -20.24
C ALA A 223 16.95 -16.38 -19.59
N ILE A 224 16.39 -17.30 -20.37
CA ILE A 224 15.96 -18.62 -19.88
C ILE A 224 17.14 -19.43 -19.32
N VAL A 225 18.32 -19.35 -19.92
CA VAL A 225 19.50 -20.04 -19.36
C VAL A 225 19.95 -19.37 -18.06
N MET A 226 19.92 -18.04 -17.98
CA MET A 226 20.23 -17.32 -16.73
C MET A 226 19.27 -17.71 -15.60
N LEU A 227 17.97 -17.88 -15.89
CA LEU A 227 16.99 -18.41 -14.93
C LEU A 227 17.37 -19.82 -14.44
N LYS A 228 17.79 -20.69 -15.36
CA LYS A 228 18.23 -22.07 -14.99
C LYS A 228 19.49 -22.06 -14.12
N GLU A 229 20.46 -21.21 -14.43
CA GLU A 229 21.68 -21.07 -13.61
C GLU A 229 21.35 -20.43 -12.24
N GLY A 230 20.45 -19.45 -12.19
CA GLY A 230 19.97 -18.86 -10.92
C GLY A 230 19.29 -19.89 -10.00
N SER A 231 18.48 -20.79 -10.58
CA SER A 231 17.88 -21.90 -9.84
C SER A 231 18.93 -22.89 -9.30
N LYS A 232 19.99 -23.18 -10.08
CA LYS A 232 21.12 -23.99 -9.58
C LYS A 232 21.84 -23.30 -8.42
N ALA A 233 22.12 -22.01 -8.53
CA ALA A 233 22.78 -21.24 -7.48
C ALA A 233 22.02 -21.29 -6.15
N ILE A 234 20.70 -21.14 -6.19
CA ILE A 234 19.83 -21.25 -5.01
C ILE A 234 19.80 -22.68 -4.45
N GLY A 235 19.89 -23.70 -5.31
CA GLY A 235 20.05 -25.09 -4.88
C GLY A 235 21.35 -25.34 -4.10
N TYR A 236 22.44 -24.65 -4.43
CA TYR A 236 23.70 -24.74 -3.69
C TYR A 236 23.72 -23.88 -2.42
N ILE A 237 22.96 -22.77 -2.39
CA ILE A 237 22.89 -21.87 -1.24
C ILE A 237 21.43 -21.68 -0.80
N PRO A 238 20.77 -22.72 -0.23
CA PRO A 238 19.36 -22.67 0.13
C PRO A 238 19.07 -21.69 1.28
N SER A 239 20.08 -21.35 2.10
CA SER A 239 19.96 -20.38 3.19
C SER A 239 19.55 -18.98 2.71
N THR A 240 19.81 -18.63 1.45
CA THR A 240 19.38 -17.35 0.84
C THR A 240 17.87 -17.20 0.81
N LEU A 241 17.10 -18.29 0.71
CA LEU A 241 15.63 -18.25 0.69
C LEU A 241 15.01 -17.91 2.04
N MET A 242 15.77 -18.05 3.13
CA MET A 242 15.35 -17.62 4.48
C MET A 242 15.63 -16.14 4.74
N TYR A 243 16.46 -15.49 3.90
CA TYR A 243 16.81 -14.07 4.05
C TYR A 243 15.61 -13.09 4.06
N PRO A 244 14.50 -13.33 3.33
CA PRO A 244 13.31 -12.49 3.43
C PRO A 244 12.73 -12.39 4.83
N ILE A 245 12.88 -13.44 5.67
CA ILE A 245 12.44 -13.41 7.07
C ILE A 245 13.26 -12.38 7.85
N LEU A 246 14.58 -12.39 7.70
CA LEU A 246 15.45 -11.38 8.31
C LEU A 246 15.09 -9.97 7.82
N THR A 247 14.85 -9.82 6.52
CA THR A 247 14.43 -8.54 5.94
C THR A 247 13.09 -8.08 6.52
N PHE A 248 12.12 -8.97 6.68
CA PHE A 248 10.81 -8.67 7.26
C PHE A 248 10.91 -8.25 8.73
N ILE A 249 11.76 -8.92 9.52
CA ILE A 249 12.04 -8.54 10.92
C ILE A 249 12.63 -7.13 10.98
N LEU A 250 13.66 -6.85 10.17
CA LEU A 250 14.30 -5.53 10.13
C LEU A 250 13.33 -4.42 9.66
N LEU A 251 12.50 -4.69 8.65
CA LEU A 251 11.47 -3.75 8.20
C LEU A 251 10.39 -3.53 9.25
N SER A 252 9.99 -4.59 9.97
CA SER A 252 9.00 -4.49 11.06
C SER A 252 9.52 -3.63 12.21
N ILE A 253 10.83 -3.74 12.54
CA ILE A 253 11.50 -2.84 13.50
C ILE A 253 11.47 -1.39 13.02
N CYS A 254 11.71 -1.14 11.72
CA CYS A 254 11.65 0.21 11.16
C CYS A 254 10.23 0.80 11.22
N ILE A 255 9.21 -0.01 10.89
CA ILE A 255 7.80 0.37 10.93
C ILE A 255 7.35 0.64 12.37
N SER A 256 7.73 -0.22 13.32
CA SER A 256 7.38 -0.02 14.73
C SER A 256 8.05 1.23 15.30
N TYR A 257 9.33 1.46 14.99
CA TYR A 257 10.03 2.69 15.38
C TYR A 257 9.34 3.94 14.83
N TRP A 258 8.99 3.95 13.55
CA TRP A 258 8.27 5.08 12.93
C TRP A 258 6.87 5.28 13.54
N ALA A 259 6.13 4.20 13.77
CA ALA A 259 4.78 4.27 14.34
C ALA A 259 4.81 4.80 15.78
N VAL A 260 5.71 4.27 16.62
CA VAL A 260 5.88 4.72 18.02
C VAL A 260 6.27 6.18 18.06
N THR A 261 7.23 6.62 17.25
CA THR A 261 7.65 8.03 17.21
C THR A 261 6.54 8.94 16.70
N ALA A 262 5.82 8.58 15.62
CA ALA A 262 4.69 9.36 15.13
C ALA A 262 3.55 9.48 16.15
N VAL A 263 3.23 8.38 16.84
CA VAL A 263 2.21 8.35 17.90
C VAL A 263 2.65 9.18 19.10
N LEU A 264 3.90 9.05 19.56
CA LEU A 264 4.46 9.85 20.63
C LEU A 264 4.40 11.34 20.30
N PHE A 265 4.82 11.75 19.10
CA PHE A 265 4.72 13.15 18.67
C PHE A 265 3.27 13.65 18.60
N SER A 266 2.32 12.79 18.20
CA SER A 266 0.89 13.13 18.18
C SER A 266 0.32 13.30 19.59
N PHE A 267 0.75 12.46 20.53
CA PHE A 267 0.41 12.61 21.95
C PHE A 267 0.97 13.91 22.51
N LEU A 268 2.24 14.24 22.24
CA LEU A 268 2.83 15.52 22.66
C LEU A 268 2.08 16.73 22.08
N ALA A 269 1.60 16.62 20.83
CA ALA A 269 0.79 17.67 20.21
C ALA A 269 -0.57 17.87 20.89
N THR A 270 -1.11 16.84 21.55
CA THR A 270 -2.46 16.84 22.13
C THR A 270 -2.45 16.96 23.65
N SER A 271 -1.33 16.66 24.31
CA SER A 271 -1.17 16.73 25.78
C SER A 271 -1.04 18.16 26.32
N GLY A 272 -1.19 19.18 25.47
CA GLY A 272 -1.22 20.58 25.88
C GLY A 272 -2.42 20.90 26.76
N VAL A 273 -2.29 21.91 27.63
CA VAL A 273 -3.45 22.48 28.34
C VAL A 273 -4.41 23.15 27.34
N PRO A 274 -5.74 22.98 27.47
CA PRO A 274 -6.69 23.67 26.61
C PRO A 274 -6.62 25.18 26.88
N ILE A 275 -6.49 25.98 25.83
CA ILE A 275 -6.51 27.43 25.91
C ILE A 275 -7.85 27.91 25.40
N PHE A 276 -8.55 28.65 26.25
CA PHE A 276 -9.79 29.33 25.90
C PHE A 276 -9.49 30.79 25.60
N LYS A 277 -10.17 31.35 24.61
CA LYS A 277 -10.03 32.74 24.20
C LYS A 277 -11.37 33.44 24.17
N VAL A 278 -11.34 34.74 24.42
CA VAL A 278 -12.53 35.59 24.36
C VAL A 278 -12.91 35.84 22.89
N MET A 279 -14.12 35.41 22.52
CA MET A 279 -14.71 35.63 21.19
C MET A 279 -15.94 36.52 21.32
N VAL A 280 -16.07 37.50 20.42
CA VAL A 280 -17.21 38.44 20.38
C VAL A 280 -17.94 38.29 19.03
N PRO A 281 -19.29 38.18 19.01
CA PRO A 281 -20.04 37.96 17.78
C PRO A 281 -19.92 39.11 16.78
N GLU A 282 -19.94 40.37 17.23
CA GLU A 282 -19.83 41.58 16.39
C GLU A 282 -19.19 42.75 17.18
N GLY A 283 -18.06 43.28 16.71
CA GLY A 283 -17.39 44.48 17.24
C GLY A 283 -15.95 44.24 17.74
N LYS A 284 -15.09 45.27 17.65
CA LYS A 284 -13.73 45.24 18.22
C LYS A 284 -13.80 45.46 19.74
N CYS A 285 -13.53 44.41 20.51
CA CYS A 285 -13.42 44.47 21.97
C CYS A 285 -11.95 44.57 22.37
N ILE A 286 -11.66 45.27 23.47
CA ILE A 286 -10.28 45.46 23.97
C ILE A 286 -9.67 44.11 24.41
N TYR A 287 -10.51 43.17 24.85
CA TYR A 287 -10.14 41.82 25.32
C TYR A 287 -10.28 40.74 24.24
N GLU A 288 -10.44 41.11 22.97
CA GLU A 288 -10.57 40.14 21.88
C GLU A 288 -9.25 39.35 21.68
N ASP A 289 -9.36 38.02 21.52
CA ASP A 289 -8.22 37.08 21.37
C ASP A 289 -7.35 36.88 22.63
N GLU A 290 -7.72 37.50 23.77
CA GLU A 290 -7.06 37.24 25.07
C GLU A 290 -7.47 35.89 25.67
N THR A 291 -6.55 35.28 26.42
CA THR A 291 -6.79 34.01 27.11
C THR A 291 -7.70 34.18 28.32
N CYS A 292 -8.71 33.32 28.45
CA CYS A 292 -9.68 33.35 29.54
C CYS A 292 -9.80 31.96 30.19
N ASP A 293 -10.29 31.94 31.43
CA ASP A 293 -10.66 30.72 32.15
C ASP A 293 -12.19 30.60 32.15
N PRO A 294 -12.78 29.54 31.56
CA PRO A 294 -14.24 29.40 31.46
C PRO A 294 -14.94 29.35 32.82
N ASP A 295 -14.28 28.87 33.88
CA ASP A 295 -14.88 28.73 35.21
C ASP A 295 -15.05 30.09 35.91
N ILE A 296 -14.10 31.00 35.68
CA ILE A 296 -14.07 32.33 36.34
C ILE A 296 -14.65 33.41 35.41
N PHE A 297 -14.72 33.16 34.09
CA PHE A 297 -15.16 34.13 33.09
C PHE A 297 -16.47 34.88 33.42
N PRO A 298 -17.54 34.25 33.94
CA PRO A 298 -18.80 34.94 34.27
C PRO A 298 -18.65 35.99 35.39
N GLU A 299 -17.68 35.82 36.27
CA GLU A 299 -17.43 36.70 37.43
C GLU A 299 -16.51 37.88 37.09
N THR A 300 -15.79 37.80 35.96
CA THR A 300 -14.87 38.85 35.52
C THR A 300 -15.61 40.10 35.02
N ASN A 301 -14.86 41.19 34.85
CA ASN A 301 -15.39 42.43 34.25
C ASN A 301 -15.52 42.33 32.72
N ILE A 302 -15.04 41.26 32.08
CA ILE A 302 -14.98 41.13 30.61
C ILE A 302 -16.41 41.07 30.00
N PRO A 303 -17.36 40.27 30.51
CA PRO A 303 -18.74 40.28 30.01
C PRO A 303 -19.48 41.61 30.25
N LYS A 304 -19.04 42.41 31.23
CA LYS A 304 -19.61 43.73 31.53
C LYS A 304 -19.11 44.81 30.56
N VAL A 305 -17.83 44.74 30.17
CA VAL A 305 -17.20 45.68 29.23
C VAL A 305 -17.56 45.34 27.78
N CYS A 306 -17.66 44.05 27.45
CA CYS A 306 -17.98 43.58 26.11
C CYS A 306 -19.24 42.68 26.16
N PRO A 307 -20.45 43.25 26.00
CA PRO A 307 -21.68 42.48 26.01
C PRO A 307 -21.71 41.49 24.84
N GLY A 308 -21.93 40.21 25.15
CA GLY A 308 -21.92 39.12 24.16
C GLY A 308 -20.56 38.41 24.00
N ALA A 309 -19.52 38.83 24.74
CA ALA A 309 -18.26 38.11 24.79
C ALA A 309 -18.44 36.71 25.41
N SER A 310 -17.83 35.70 24.81
CA SER A 310 -17.85 34.31 25.28
C SER A 310 -16.43 33.74 25.36
N CYS A 311 -16.13 33.01 26.43
CA CYS A 311 -14.87 32.30 26.59
C CYS A 311 -14.97 30.93 25.93
N ASN A 312 -14.43 30.82 24.72
CA ASN A 312 -14.55 29.62 23.90
C ASN A 312 -13.21 28.95 23.72
N PHE A 313 -13.23 27.62 23.57
CA PHE A 313 -12.04 26.85 23.29
C PHE A 313 -11.40 27.30 21.96
N ALA A 314 -10.10 27.60 21.98
CA ALA A 314 -9.35 28.02 20.80
C ALA A 314 -8.41 26.91 20.31
N SER A 315 -7.52 26.41 21.16
CA SER A 315 -6.56 25.35 20.80
C SER A 315 -5.99 24.62 22.02
N TYR A 316 -5.42 23.44 21.80
CA TYR A 316 -4.62 22.74 22.82
C TYR A 316 -3.17 23.19 22.73
N SER A 317 -2.68 23.81 23.81
CA SER A 317 -1.38 24.48 23.91
C SER A 317 -1.18 25.60 22.88
N GLY A 318 -0.62 26.71 23.33
CA GLY A 318 -0.68 28.01 22.62
C GLY A 318 0.30 28.10 21.47
N ASN A 319 0.66 29.33 21.11
CA ASN A 319 1.74 29.64 20.16
C ASN A 319 3.14 29.28 20.70
N ASN A 320 3.30 28.14 21.39
CA ASN A 320 4.62 27.63 21.75
C ASN A 320 5.37 27.22 20.47
N GLU A 321 6.66 27.54 20.39
CA GLU A 321 7.50 27.23 19.21
C GLU A 321 7.38 25.77 18.78
N TYR A 322 7.20 24.86 19.74
CA TYR A 322 7.00 23.44 19.48
C TYR A 322 5.84 23.16 18.51
N HIS A 323 4.69 23.85 18.64
CA HIS A 323 3.54 23.64 17.76
C HIS A 323 3.81 24.04 16.31
N ASN A 324 4.63 25.06 16.09
CA ASN A 324 5.03 25.49 14.76
C ASN A 324 5.94 24.46 14.06
N TYR A 325 6.75 23.71 14.82
CA TYR A 325 7.68 22.72 14.30
C TYR A 325 7.16 21.28 14.27
N ILE A 326 5.96 20.98 14.79
CA ILE A 326 5.38 19.61 14.76
C ILE A 326 5.34 19.07 13.33
N MET A 327 4.90 19.87 12.35
CA MET A 327 4.83 19.42 10.95
C MET A 327 6.23 19.10 10.41
N THR A 328 7.25 19.90 10.76
CA THR A 328 8.64 19.66 10.35
C THR A 328 9.19 18.37 10.96
N PHE A 329 8.94 18.10 12.25
CA PHE A 329 9.37 16.86 12.89
C PHE A 329 8.67 15.62 12.30
N GLN A 330 7.38 15.71 11.97
CA GLN A 330 6.65 14.63 11.31
C GLN A 330 7.19 14.36 9.90
N MET A 331 7.53 15.42 9.14
CA MET A 331 8.14 15.28 7.82
C MET A 331 9.55 14.69 7.90
N TYR A 332 10.35 15.08 8.90
CA TYR A 332 11.65 14.48 9.16
C TYR A 332 11.53 13.00 9.56
N ASN A 333 10.57 12.66 10.42
CA ASN A 333 10.33 11.26 10.82
C ASN A 333 9.92 10.39 9.63
N LEU A 334 9.08 10.92 8.73
CA LEU A 334 8.73 10.25 7.48
C LEU A 334 9.95 10.07 6.58
N PHE A 335 10.81 11.08 6.45
CA PHE A 335 12.04 10.99 5.68
C PHE A 335 13.00 9.94 6.25
N ALA A 336 13.20 9.94 7.58
CA ALA A 336 14.01 8.95 8.27
C ALA A 336 13.47 7.53 8.07
N PHE A 337 12.14 7.35 8.12
CA PHE A 337 11.50 6.07 7.84
C PHE A 337 11.75 5.57 6.41
N LEU A 338 11.58 6.45 5.40
CA LEU A 338 11.89 6.12 4.01
C LEU A 338 13.37 5.75 3.85
N TRP A 339 14.27 6.48 4.51
CA TRP A 339 15.70 6.20 4.46
C TRP A 339 16.06 4.86 5.09
N LEU A 340 15.52 4.54 6.26
CA LEU A 340 15.75 3.27 6.96
C LEU A 340 15.23 2.08 6.16
N ILE A 341 14.02 2.16 5.58
CA ILE A 341 13.48 1.09 4.72
C ILE A 341 14.41 0.84 3.53
N ASN A 342 14.80 1.90 2.82
CA ASN A 342 15.68 1.75 1.67
C ASN A 342 17.07 1.23 2.06
N PHE A 343 17.56 1.57 3.26
CA PHE A 343 18.82 1.05 3.79
C PHE A 343 18.74 -0.46 4.07
N VAL A 344 17.67 -0.93 4.72
CA VAL A 344 17.44 -2.37 4.98
C VAL A 344 17.36 -3.15 3.66
N ILE A 345 16.66 -2.60 2.66
CA ILE A 345 16.59 -3.21 1.32
C ILE A 345 17.97 -3.23 0.66
N ALA A 346 18.74 -2.13 0.70
CA ALA A 346 20.08 -2.05 0.15
C ALA A 346 21.04 -3.07 0.79
N LEU A 347 20.98 -3.21 2.11
CA LEU A 347 21.74 -4.22 2.85
C LEU A 347 21.39 -5.63 2.38
N GLY A 348 20.11 -5.91 2.15
CA GLY A 348 19.67 -7.18 1.57
C GLY A 348 20.18 -7.44 0.17
N GLN A 349 20.10 -6.45 -0.71
CA GLN A 349 20.59 -6.56 -2.08
C GLN A 349 22.10 -6.81 -2.13
N CYS A 350 22.89 -6.07 -1.36
CA CYS A 350 24.35 -6.23 -1.28
C CYS A 350 24.75 -7.58 -0.68
N THR A 351 24.06 -8.04 0.38
CA THR A 351 24.32 -9.33 1.04
C THR A 351 24.05 -10.50 0.10
N LEU A 352 22.89 -10.50 -0.56
CA LEU A 352 22.51 -11.52 -1.52
C LEU A 352 23.46 -11.53 -2.73
N ALA A 353 23.79 -10.34 -3.26
CA ALA A 353 24.74 -10.21 -4.35
C ALA A 353 26.12 -10.79 -3.99
N GLY A 354 26.63 -10.51 -2.78
CA GLY A 354 27.88 -11.08 -2.30
C GLY A 354 27.85 -12.61 -2.23
N ALA A 355 26.77 -13.19 -1.71
CA ALA A 355 26.62 -14.64 -1.63
C ALA A 355 26.55 -15.32 -3.01
N PHE A 356 25.77 -14.76 -3.94
CA PHE A 356 25.66 -15.30 -5.31
C PHE A 356 26.92 -15.04 -6.14
N ALA A 357 27.64 -13.96 -5.89
CA ALA A 357 28.95 -13.71 -6.49
C ALA A 357 29.97 -14.78 -6.05
N SER A 358 30.01 -15.13 -4.76
CA SER A 358 30.86 -16.24 -4.27
C SER A 358 30.51 -17.57 -4.93
N TYR A 359 29.24 -17.83 -5.23
CA TYR A 359 28.83 -18.98 -6.04
C TYR A 359 29.34 -18.91 -7.48
N TYR A 360 29.17 -17.76 -8.13
CA TYR A 360 29.48 -17.60 -9.55
C TYR A 360 30.98 -17.84 -9.81
N TRP A 361 31.83 -17.17 -9.04
CA TRP A 361 33.29 -17.17 -9.18
C TRP A 361 33.98 -18.40 -8.56
N ALA A 362 33.23 -19.34 -8.00
CA ALA A 362 33.76 -20.63 -7.55
C ALA A 362 34.04 -21.55 -8.75
N MET A 363 35.29 -21.99 -8.93
CA MET A 363 35.70 -22.90 -10.00
C MET A 363 35.17 -24.32 -9.77
N ARG A 364 35.39 -24.87 -8.57
CA ARG A 364 34.91 -26.20 -8.18
C ARG A 364 33.69 -26.06 -7.27
N LYS A 365 32.51 -26.36 -7.83
CA LYS A 365 31.23 -26.35 -7.10
C LYS A 365 30.93 -27.76 -6.59
N PRO A 366 30.74 -28.00 -5.27
CA PRO A 366 30.55 -27.02 -4.19
C PRO A 366 31.79 -26.69 -3.33
N GLN A 367 32.96 -27.29 -3.59
CA GLN A 367 34.13 -27.24 -2.71
C GLN A 367 34.66 -25.81 -2.44
N ASP A 368 34.66 -24.95 -3.46
CA ASP A 368 35.19 -23.58 -3.37
C ASP A 368 34.16 -22.58 -2.83
N ILE A 369 32.94 -23.02 -2.55
CA ILE A 369 31.88 -22.15 -2.01
C ILE A 369 32.07 -22.09 -0.48
N PRO A 370 32.14 -20.88 0.13
CA PRO A 370 32.20 -20.77 1.59
C PRO A 370 31.02 -21.47 2.26
N LYS A 371 31.24 -22.17 3.38
CA LYS A 371 30.18 -22.93 4.09
C LYS A 371 28.96 -22.09 4.49
N TYR A 372 29.19 -20.82 4.83
CA TYR A 372 28.13 -19.88 5.23
C TYR A 372 28.22 -18.57 4.43
N PRO A 373 27.98 -18.62 3.10
CA PRO A 373 28.28 -17.49 2.22
C PRO A 373 27.37 -16.29 2.51
N LEU A 374 26.12 -16.54 2.92
CA LEU A 374 25.16 -15.51 3.30
C LEU A 374 25.62 -14.71 4.54
N PHE A 375 26.01 -15.40 5.61
CA PHE A 375 26.45 -14.76 6.85
C PHE A 375 27.77 -14.00 6.68
N ILE A 376 28.71 -14.56 5.91
CA ILE A 376 29.97 -13.90 5.57
C ILE A 376 29.72 -12.63 4.74
N ALA A 377 28.86 -12.73 3.72
CA ALA A 377 28.49 -11.57 2.90
C ALA A 377 27.76 -10.49 3.71
N PHE A 378 26.87 -10.89 4.62
CA PHE A 378 26.19 -9.96 5.53
C PHE A 378 27.19 -9.24 6.45
N GLY A 379 28.11 -9.98 7.07
CA GLY A 379 29.16 -9.41 7.92
C GLY A 379 30.06 -8.44 7.17
N ARG A 380 30.42 -8.75 5.91
CA ARG A 380 31.17 -7.84 5.03
C ARG A 380 30.38 -6.58 4.69
N ALA A 381 29.09 -6.72 4.35
CA ALA A 381 28.22 -5.59 4.02
C ALA A 381 28.07 -4.63 5.20
N VAL A 382 27.86 -5.15 6.41
CA VAL A 382 27.74 -4.33 7.63
C VAL A 382 29.08 -3.72 8.05
N ARG A 383 30.19 -4.45 7.95
CA ARG A 383 31.49 -3.96 8.44
C ARG A 383 32.15 -2.95 7.49
N TYR A 384 32.05 -3.17 6.18
CA TYR A 384 32.86 -2.42 5.19
C TYR A 384 32.03 -1.55 4.23
N HIS A 385 30.73 -1.83 4.04
CA HIS A 385 29.94 -1.20 2.98
C HIS A 385 28.75 -0.37 3.48
N THR A 386 28.55 -0.24 4.79
CA THR A 386 27.43 0.52 5.39
C THR A 386 27.36 1.96 4.90
N GLY A 387 28.49 2.66 4.79
CA GLY A 387 28.52 4.04 4.29
C GLY A 387 28.01 4.16 2.85
N SER A 388 28.50 3.30 1.94
CA SER A 388 28.06 3.28 0.54
C SER A 388 26.58 2.89 0.40
N LEU A 389 26.10 1.95 1.21
CA LEU A 389 24.70 1.54 1.23
C LEU A 389 23.78 2.64 1.78
N ALA A 390 24.21 3.33 2.84
CA ALA A 390 23.49 4.46 3.43
C ALA A 390 23.41 5.66 2.48
N PHE A 391 24.48 5.94 1.74
CA PHE A 391 24.49 6.99 0.73
C PHE A 391 23.56 6.66 -0.45
N GLY A 392 23.60 5.44 -0.98
CA GLY A 392 22.69 5.01 -2.04
C GLY A 392 21.22 5.04 -1.60
N SER A 393 20.92 4.59 -0.37
CA SER A 393 19.56 4.64 0.18
C SER A 393 19.08 6.07 0.45
N LEU A 394 19.98 7.00 0.81
CA LEU A 394 19.67 8.41 1.01
C LEU A 394 19.23 9.10 -0.29
N ILE A 395 19.92 8.82 -1.40
CA ILE A 395 19.53 9.35 -2.73
C ILE A 395 18.12 8.89 -3.09
N LEU A 396 17.83 7.60 -2.91
CA LEU A 396 16.51 7.03 -3.21
C LEU A 396 15.42 7.60 -2.29
N ALA A 397 15.70 7.72 -0.99
CA ALA A 397 14.76 8.30 -0.03
C ALA A 397 14.46 9.77 -0.33
N SER A 398 15.45 10.53 -0.78
CA SER A 398 15.27 11.93 -1.20
C SER A 398 14.30 12.05 -2.38
N VAL A 399 14.47 11.23 -3.42
CA VAL A 399 13.55 11.20 -4.58
C VAL A 399 12.13 10.79 -4.16
N GLN A 400 12.01 9.81 -3.26
CA GLN A 400 10.71 9.39 -2.72
C GLN A 400 10.04 10.49 -1.89
N MET A 401 10.81 11.24 -1.09
CA MET A 401 10.29 12.35 -0.30
C MET A 401 9.74 13.47 -1.18
N PHE A 402 10.46 13.85 -2.25
CA PHE A 402 9.98 14.82 -3.23
C PHE A 402 8.66 14.37 -3.88
N LYS A 403 8.54 13.09 -4.22
CA LYS A 403 7.30 12.52 -4.79
C LYS A 403 6.13 12.61 -3.80
N VAL A 404 6.36 12.30 -2.52
CA VAL A 404 5.33 12.44 -1.47
C VAL A 404 4.89 13.89 -1.31
N ILE A 405 5.83 14.84 -1.32
CA ILE A 405 5.52 16.27 -1.22
C ILE A 405 4.69 16.72 -2.43
N LEU A 406 5.05 16.31 -3.65
CA LEU A 406 4.27 16.65 -4.86
C LEU A 406 2.84 16.09 -4.80
N GLU A 407 2.66 14.87 -4.29
CA GLU A 407 1.33 14.27 -4.12
C GLU A 407 0.51 14.99 -3.03
N TYR A 408 1.16 15.41 -1.94
CA TYR A 408 0.53 16.21 -0.90
C TYR A 408 0.08 17.59 -1.44
N LEU A 409 0.93 18.27 -2.21
CA LEU A 409 0.60 19.55 -2.85
C LEU A 409 -0.54 19.41 -3.85
N ASP A 410 -0.58 18.36 -4.67
CA ASP A 410 -1.70 18.09 -5.58
C ASP A 410 -3.03 18.02 -4.83
N ARG A 411 -3.08 17.23 -3.74
CA ARG A 411 -4.30 17.12 -2.91
C ARG A 411 -4.76 18.46 -2.34
N ARG A 412 -3.83 19.34 -1.96
CA ARG A 412 -4.14 20.67 -1.40
C ARG A 412 -4.54 21.69 -2.46
N LEU A 413 -3.95 21.60 -3.65
CA LEU A 413 -4.20 22.50 -4.79
C LEU A 413 -5.46 22.16 -5.59
N LYS A 414 -6.11 21.01 -5.33
CA LYS A 414 -7.42 20.66 -5.92
C LYS A 414 -8.51 21.73 -5.70
N LYS A 415 -8.38 22.58 -4.67
CA LYS A 415 -9.33 23.66 -4.37
C LYS A 415 -9.13 24.95 -5.20
N ALA A 416 -8.00 25.12 -5.91
CA ALA A 416 -7.62 26.40 -6.54
C ALA A 416 -7.19 26.25 -8.03
N GLN A 417 -7.75 25.28 -8.76
CA GLN A 417 -7.14 24.79 -10.00
C GLN A 417 -7.17 25.77 -11.19
N ASN A 418 -5.98 26.25 -11.58
CA ASN A 418 -5.66 26.81 -12.90
C ASN A 418 -5.15 25.72 -13.87
N SER A 419 -5.45 25.83 -15.17
CA SER A 419 -5.07 24.83 -16.19
C SER A 419 -3.56 24.58 -16.29
N VAL A 420 -2.73 25.61 -16.10
CA VAL A 420 -1.26 25.51 -16.14
C VAL A 420 -0.71 24.67 -14.98
N SER A 421 -1.31 24.79 -13.79
CA SER A 421 -0.90 24.02 -12.60
C SER A 421 -1.13 22.52 -12.80
N LYS A 422 -2.25 22.13 -13.43
CA LYS A 422 -2.54 20.72 -13.79
C LYS A 422 -1.50 20.13 -14.73
N PHE A 423 -1.12 20.88 -15.77
CA PHE A 423 -0.14 20.41 -16.75
C PHE A 423 1.25 20.23 -16.11
N LEU A 424 1.72 21.21 -15.34
CA LEU A 424 3.02 21.13 -14.68
C LEU A 424 3.08 19.98 -13.67
N GLN A 425 2.02 19.76 -12.90
CA GLN A 425 1.92 18.64 -11.95
C GLN A 425 1.97 17.28 -12.66
N CYS A 426 1.29 17.15 -13.81
CA CYS A 426 1.33 15.94 -14.62
C CYS A 426 2.76 15.61 -15.08
N CYS A 427 3.45 16.61 -15.63
CA CYS A 427 4.83 16.48 -16.10
C CYS A 427 5.79 16.12 -14.95
N LEU A 428 5.75 16.86 -13.83
CA LEU A 428 6.60 16.59 -12.67
C LEU A 428 6.37 15.19 -12.09
N ARG A 429 5.10 14.75 -11.98
CA ARG A 429 4.78 13.41 -11.49
C ARG A 429 5.37 12.31 -12.39
N CYS A 430 5.32 12.50 -13.71
CA CYS A 430 5.96 11.59 -14.66
C CYS A 430 7.48 11.58 -14.51
N CYS A 431 8.13 12.76 -14.49
CA CYS A 431 9.58 12.87 -14.35
C CYS A 431 10.10 12.25 -13.05
N PHE A 432 9.46 12.53 -11.90
CA PHE A 432 9.86 11.95 -10.61
C PHE A 432 9.57 10.45 -10.53
N TRP A 433 8.54 9.95 -11.21
CA TRP A 433 8.32 8.51 -11.34
C TRP A 433 9.44 7.84 -12.15
N CYS A 434 9.83 8.43 -13.28
CA CYS A 434 10.96 7.97 -14.09
C CYS A 434 12.28 8.04 -13.31
N LEU A 435 12.52 9.13 -12.58
CA LEU A 435 13.71 9.32 -11.75
C LEU A 435 13.79 8.27 -10.64
N GLU A 436 12.68 8.01 -9.93
CA GLU A 436 12.61 6.97 -8.91
C GLU A 436 12.97 5.59 -9.50
N LYS A 437 12.44 5.26 -10.68
CA LYS A 437 12.75 4.00 -11.38
C LYS A 437 14.22 3.91 -11.78
N MET A 438 14.77 4.97 -12.35
CA MET A 438 16.17 5.03 -12.76
C MET A 438 17.11 4.90 -11.55
N VAL A 439 16.85 5.63 -10.46
CA VAL A 439 17.67 5.56 -9.24
C VAL A 439 17.59 4.18 -8.61
N LYS A 440 16.40 3.55 -8.56
CA LYS A 440 16.28 2.16 -8.08
C LYS A 440 17.10 1.19 -8.92
N PHE A 441 17.06 1.33 -10.25
CA PHE A 441 17.85 0.51 -11.17
C PHE A 441 19.36 0.71 -10.96
N LEU A 442 19.83 1.96 -10.89
CA LEU A 442 21.23 2.28 -10.66
C LEU A 442 21.72 1.76 -9.31
N ASN A 443 20.99 2.04 -8.23
CA ASN A 443 21.34 1.60 -6.88
C ASN A 443 21.48 0.08 -6.81
N ARG A 444 20.50 -0.65 -7.36
CA ARG A 444 20.48 -2.12 -7.33
C ARG A 444 21.73 -2.71 -7.98
N ASN A 445 22.11 -2.20 -9.15
CA ASN A 445 23.29 -2.66 -9.88
C ASN A 445 24.61 -2.18 -9.25
N ALA A 446 24.62 -0.97 -8.67
CA ALA A 446 25.75 -0.46 -7.91
C ALA A 446 26.03 -1.36 -6.69
N TYR A 447 25.01 -1.80 -5.95
CA TYR A 447 25.18 -2.69 -4.81
C TYR A 447 25.77 -4.05 -5.20
N ILE A 448 25.44 -4.56 -6.39
CA ILE A 448 26.07 -5.78 -6.94
C ILE A 448 27.58 -5.52 -7.18
N MET A 449 27.94 -4.40 -7.81
CA MET A 449 29.35 -4.04 -8.05
C MET A 449 30.14 -3.76 -6.75
N ILE A 450 29.49 -3.18 -5.73
CA ILE A 450 30.09 -3.01 -4.40
C ILE A 450 30.36 -4.38 -3.77
N ALA A 451 29.42 -5.32 -3.85
CA ALA A 451 29.60 -6.66 -3.31
C ALA A 451 30.76 -7.42 -4.00
N LEU A 452 30.97 -7.18 -5.29
CA LEU A 452 32.03 -7.78 -6.10
C LEU A 452 33.42 -7.19 -5.80
N TYR A 453 33.55 -5.86 -5.87
CA TYR A 453 34.86 -5.19 -5.82
C TYR A 453 35.17 -4.44 -4.53
N GLY A 454 34.16 -4.16 -3.71
CA GLY A 454 34.31 -3.39 -2.48
C GLY A 454 34.63 -1.91 -2.69
N LYS A 455 34.35 -1.36 -3.88
CA LYS A 455 34.55 0.06 -4.21
C LYS A 455 33.49 0.96 -3.56
N ASN A 456 33.72 2.27 -3.60
CA ASN A 456 32.75 3.26 -3.13
C ASN A 456 31.51 3.31 -4.06
N PHE A 457 30.40 3.88 -3.56
CA PHE A 457 29.12 3.89 -4.28
C PHE A 457 29.18 4.54 -5.67
N CYS A 458 29.82 5.70 -5.80
CA CYS A 458 29.86 6.44 -7.06
C CYS A 458 30.67 5.70 -8.13
N GLU A 459 31.83 5.13 -7.76
CA GLU A 459 32.66 4.35 -8.68
C GLU A 459 31.94 3.05 -9.09
N SER A 460 31.35 2.32 -8.15
CA SER A 460 30.55 1.13 -8.45
C SER A 460 29.33 1.42 -9.33
N THR A 461 28.68 2.57 -9.14
CA THR A 461 27.56 2.99 -10.00
C THR A 461 28.04 3.27 -11.42
N LYS A 462 29.17 3.96 -11.57
CA LYS A 462 29.79 4.25 -12.87
C LYS A 462 30.14 2.95 -13.61
N ASP A 463 30.83 2.04 -12.94
CA ASP A 463 31.24 0.76 -13.52
C ASP A 463 30.02 -0.08 -13.92
N ALA A 464 29.03 -0.20 -13.02
CA ALA A 464 27.76 -0.89 -13.29
C ALA A 464 27.04 -0.31 -14.51
N PHE A 465 26.93 1.03 -14.58
CA PHE A 465 26.22 1.71 -15.66
C PHE A 465 26.87 1.46 -17.02
N TYR A 466 28.19 1.59 -17.13
CA TYR A 466 28.89 1.34 -18.39
C TYR A 466 28.80 -0.13 -18.83
N LEU A 467 28.94 -1.08 -17.91
CA LEU A 467 28.82 -2.51 -18.20
C LEU A 467 27.42 -2.86 -18.74
N LEU A 468 26.38 -2.32 -18.10
CA LEU A 468 24.98 -2.59 -18.47
C LEU A 468 24.58 -1.87 -19.76
N MET A 469 25.03 -0.64 -19.99
CA MET A 469 24.71 0.11 -21.21
C MET A 469 25.24 -0.59 -22.47
N ARG A 470 26.45 -1.17 -22.41
CA ARG A 470 27.01 -1.97 -23.52
C ARG A 470 26.19 -3.22 -23.83
N ASN A 471 25.45 -3.73 -22.84
CA ASN A 471 24.63 -4.94 -22.96
C ASN A 471 23.13 -4.67 -22.81
N ILE A 472 22.66 -3.43 -22.99
CA ILE A 472 21.33 -2.95 -22.57
C ILE A 472 20.17 -3.85 -23.02
N LEU A 473 20.19 -4.33 -24.27
CA LEU A 473 19.15 -5.22 -24.79
C LEU A 473 19.12 -6.57 -24.08
N LYS A 474 20.28 -7.12 -23.67
CA LYS A 474 20.32 -8.36 -22.89
C LYS A 474 19.80 -8.11 -21.47
N VAL A 475 20.14 -6.97 -20.88
CA VAL A 475 19.67 -6.60 -19.53
C VAL A 475 18.15 -6.50 -19.53
N ALA A 476 17.59 -5.69 -20.42
CA ALA A 476 16.16 -5.45 -20.50
C ALA A 476 15.37 -6.74 -20.72
N VAL A 477 15.80 -7.58 -21.68
CA VAL A 477 15.13 -8.87 -21.92
C VAL A 477 15.26 -9.83 -20.73
N THR A 478 16.41 -9.87 -20.08
CA THR A 478 16.61 -10.77 -18.93
C THR A 478 15.77 -10.34 -17.74
N ASP A 479 15.69 -9.03 -17.47
CA ASP A 479 14.86 -8.47 -16.40
C ASP A 479 13.37 -8.75 -16.66
N GLU A 480 12.87 -8.43 -17.86
CA GLU A 480 11.46 -8.63 -18.23
C GLU A 480 11.05 -10.11 -18.22
N VAL A 481 11.86 -11.01 -18.81
CA VAL A 481 11.58 -12.46 -18.80
C VAL A 481 11.58 -12.99 -17.36
N THR A 482 12.50 -12.51 -16.51
CA THR A 482 12.57 -12.93 -15.10
C THR A 482 11.36 -12.43 -14.33
N HIS A 483 11.01 -11.15 -14.47
CA HIS A 483 9.83 -10.55 -13.85
C HIS A 483 8.56 -11.33 -14.22
N PHE A 484 8.42 -11.63 -15.51
CA PHE A 484 7.29 -12.35 -16.05
C PHE A 484 7.14 -13.77 -15.48
N VAL A 485 8.21 -14.57 -15.53
CA VAL A 485 8.20 -15.96 -15.01
C VAL A 485 7.96 -15.99 -13.50
N LEU A 486 8.52 -15.04 -12.76
CA LEU A 486 8.31 -14.93 -11.31
C LEU A 486 6.90 -14.44 -10.97
N LEU A 487 6.31 -13.54 -11.76
CA LEU A 487 4.93 -13.11 -11.56
C LEU A 487 3.97 -14.30 -11.67
N LEU A 488 4.15 -15.13 -12.69
CA LEU A 488 3.35 -16.34 -12.88
C LEU A 488 3.46 -17.27 -11.68
N GLY A 489 4.67 -17.49 -11.16
CA GLY A 489 4.85 -18.32 -9.97
C GLY A 489 4.18 -17.73 -8.72
N LYS A 490 4.15 -16.39 -8.56
CA LYS A 490 3.46 -15.75 -7.41
C LYS A 490 1.97 -16.02 -7.48
N ILE A 491 1.38 -15.85 -8.66
CA ILE A 491 -0.05 -16.13 -8.90
C ILE A 491 -0.35 -17.61 -8.68
N LEU A 492 0.52 -18.51 -9.15
CA LEU A 492 0.32 -19.95 -8.98
C LEU A 492 0.38 -20.38 -7.49
N VAL A 493 1.41 -19.93 -6.75
CA VAL A 493 1.56 -20.27 -5.33
C VAL A 493 0.40 -19.71 -4.51
N THR A 494 0.05 -18.44 -4.71
CA THR A 494 -1.05 -17.80 -3.99
C THR A 494 -2.41 -18.34 -4.38
N GLY A 495 -2.61 -18.71 -5.65
CA GLY A 495 -3.83 -19.37 -6.12
C GLY A 495 -4.03 -20.75 -5.51
N ILE A 496 -2.98 -21.59 -5.48
CA ILE A 496 -3.04 -22.93 -4.86
C ILE A 496 -3.35 -22.81 -3.36
N VAL A 497 -2.61 -21.95 -2.64
CA VAL A 497 -2.84 -21.72 -1.20
C VAL A 497 -4.22 -21.11 -0.95
N GLY A 498 -4.67 -20.18 -1.80
CA GLY A 498 -6.00 -19.57 -1.70
C GLY A 498 -7.14 -20.56 -1.92
N ILE A 499 -7.03 -21.46 -2.91
CA ILE A 499 -8.03 -22.52 -3.11
C ILE A 499 -8.06 -23.46 -1.91
N LEU A 500 -6.90 -23.88 -1.41
CA LEU A 500 -6.81 -24.73 -0.21
C LEU A 500 -7.39 -24.03 1.02
N ALA A 501 -7.10 -22.75 1.20
CA ALA A 501 -7.63 -21.93 2.28
C ALA A 501 -9.15 -21.80 2.20
N PHE A 502 -9.69 -21.54 1.01
CA PHE A 502 -11.13 -21.45 0.79
C PHE A 502 -11.83 -22.76 1.13
N LEU A 503 -11.29 -23.90 0.71
CA LEU A 503 -11.84 -25.21 1.02
C LEU A 503 -11.78 -25.52 2.52
N LEU A 504 -10.71 -25.10 3.21
CA LEU A 504 -10.54 -25.29 4.65
C LEU A 504 -11.53 -24.45 5.47
N PHE A 505 -11.67 -23.15 5.16
CA PHE A 505 -12.53 -22.24 5.92
C PHE A 505 -14.02 -22.35 5.56
N THR A 506 -14.36 -23.03 4.47
CA THR A 506 -15.77 -23.31 4.07
C THR A 506 -16.21 -24.71 4.50
N GLU A 507 -15.43 -25.41 5.33
CA GLU A 507 -15.70 -26.78 5.84
C GLU A 507 -15.95 -27.84 4.75
N ARG A 508 -15.68 -27.53 3.47
CA ARG A 508 -15.84 -28.49 2.36
C ARG A 508 -14.79 -29.60 2.36
N LEU A 509 -13.88 -29.60 3.33
CA LEU A 509 -12.77 -30.53 3.50
C LEU A 509 -12.91 -31.40 4.77
N GLU A 510 -14.13 -31.61 5.27
CA GLU A 510 -14.46 -32.43 6.46
C GLU A 510 -13.83 -33.83 6.50
N ARG A 511 -13.42 -34.38 5.35
CA ARG A 511 -12.89 -35.76 5.26
C ARG A 511 -11.40 -35.89 5.57
N ILE A 512 -10.63 -34.80 5.62
CA ILE A 512 -9.15 -34.84 5.73
C ILE A 512 -8.65 -34.05 6.94
N VAL A 513 -9.36 -32.97 7.33
CA VAL A 513 -8.90 -32.04 8.36
C VAL A 513 -10.11 -31.49 9.12
N GLU A 514 -10.13 -31.60 10.45
CA GLU A 514 -11.09 -30.89 11.30
C GLU A 514 -10.83 -29.38 11.19
N GLY A 515 -11.75 -28.65 10.56
CA GLY A 515 -11.64 -27.20 10.39
C GLY A 515 -11.72 -26.42 11.72
N PRO A 516 -11.38 -25.11 11.73
CA PRO A 516 -11.61 -24.27 12.90
C PRO A 516 -13.10 -24.23 13.25
N THR A 517 -13.43 -24.27 14.54
CA THR A 517 -14.80 -24.10 15.06
C THR A 517 -15.41 -22.79 14.54
N THR A 518 -16.74 -22.78 14.37
CA THR A 518 -17.56 -21.70 13.78
C THR A 518 -16.96 -20.29 13.92
N LEU A 519 -16.43 -19.76 12.81
CA LEU A 519 -15.87 -18.40 12.73
C LEU A 519 -17.00 -17.38 12.51
N ASN A 520 -16.88 -16.19 13.10
CA ASN A 520 -17.82 -15.09 12.84
C ASN A 520 -17.66 -14.56 11.42
N TYR A 521 -16.41 -14.37 10.98
CA TYR A 521 -16.05 -13.86 9.66
C TYR A 521 -14.95 -14.71 9.02
N TYR A 522 -15.33 -15.83 8.41
CA TYR A 522 -14.40 -16.74 7.71
C TYR A 522 -13.51 -16.03 6.66
N TRP A 523 -13.99 -14.95 6.05
CA TRP A 523 -13.27 -14.19 5.03
C TRP A 523 -12.02 -13.46 5.57
N VAL A 524 -11.97 -13.16 6.88
CA VAL A 524 -10.84 -12.43 7.48
C VAL A 524 -9.59 -13.31 7.59
N PRO A 525 -9.64 -14.50 8.24
CA PRO A 525 -8.52 -15.45 8.22
C PRO A 525 -8.12 -15.88 6.80
N PHE A 526 -9.11 -16.08 5.92
CA PHE A 526 -8.88 -16.40 4.51
C PHE A 526 -8.06 -15.30 3.80
N LEU A 527 -8.49 -14.04 3.90
CA LEU A 527 -7.80 -12.92 3.26
C LEU A 527 -6.39 -12.77 3.81
N THR A 528 -6.20 -12.94 5.12
CA THR A 528 -4.89 -12.87 5.74
C THR A 528 -3.95 -13.97 5.27
N LEU A 529 -4.47 -15.18 5.05
CA LEU A 529 -3.68 -16.27 4.50
C LEU A 529 -3.32 -16.02 3.01
N VAL A 530 -4.24 -15.48 2.21
CA VAL A 530 -3.97 -15.11 0.81
C VAL A 530 -2.93 -13.97 0.73
N VAL A 531 -3.12 -12.90 1.50
CA VAL A 531 -2.17 -11.77 1.55
C VAL A 531 -0.82 -12.22 2.10
N GLY A 532 -0.81 -12.99 3.19
CA GLY A 532 0.41 -13.51 3.80
C GLY A 532 1.18 -14.44 2.85
N SER A 533 0.49 -15.35 2.15
CA SER A 533 1.13 -16.21 1.14
C SER A 533 1.70 -15.40 -0.03
N TYR A 534 1.02 -14.34 -0.47
CA TYR A 534 1.55 -13.43 -1.48
C TYR A 534 2.82 -12.71 -1.02
N LEU A 535 2.86 -12.24 0.24
CA LEU A 535 4.05 -11.59 0.80
C LEU A 535 5.24 -12.56 0.92
N ILE A 536 4.99 -13.80 1.34
CA ILE A 536 6.02 -14.85 1.40
C ILE A 536 6.56 -15.16 0.00
N ALA A 537 5.68 -15.42 -0.96
CA ALA A 537 6.06 -15.68 -2.35
C ALA A 537 6.84 -14.48 -2.94
N HIS A 538 6.39 -13.26 -2.66
CA HIS A 538 7.08 -12.03 -3.07
C HIS A 538 8.50 -11.97 -2.50
N GLY A 539 8.67 -12.25 -1.21
CA GLY A 539 9.98 -12.29 -0.54
C GLY A 539 10.93 -13.31 -1.16
N CYS A 540 10.50 -14.57 -1.26
CA CYS A 540 11.32 -15.65 -1.84
C CYS A 540 11.70 -15.36 -3.29
N PHE A 541 10.77 -14.82 -4.08
CA PHE A 541 11.02 -14.56 -5.50
C PHE A 541 11.86 -13.30 -5.72
N SER A 542 11.79 -12.32 -4.80
CA SER A 542 12.69 -11.18 -4.81
C SER A 542 14.15 -11.62 -4.63
N VAL A 543 14.41 -12.62 -3.78
CA VAL A 543 15.76 -13.21 -3.64
C VAL A 543 16.21 -13.85 -4.94
N TYR A 544 15.31 -14.60 -5.60
CA TYR A 544 15.60 -15.21 -6.88
C TYR A 544 15.90 -14.16 -7.98
N SER A 545 15.13 -13.07 -8.05
CA SER A 545 15.40 -11.98 -8.98
C SER A 545 16.78 -11.36 -8.73
N MET A 546 17.16 -11.13 -7.47
CA MET A 546 18.52 -10.68 -7.12
C MET A 546 19.60 -11.69 -7.55
N CYS A 547 19.34 -12.99 -7.44
CA CYS A 547 20.26 -14.04 -7.89
C CYS A 547 20.52 -13.94 -9.40
N VAL A 548 19.45 -13.90 -10.20
CA VAL A 548 19.55 -13.84 -11.67
C VAL A 548 20.30 -12.60 -12.12
N GLU A 549 19.99 -11.44 -11.55
CA GLU A 549 20.67 -10.19 -11.87
C GLU A 549 22.15 -10.19 -11.46
N THR A 550 22.47 -10.74 -10.28
CA THR A 550 23.87 -10.86 -9.84
C THR A 550 24.65 -11.76 -10.78
N ILE A 551 24.11 -12.93 -11.13
CA ILE A 551 24.74 -13.86 -12.08
C ILE A 551 24.89 -13.19 -13.45
N PHE A 552 23.90 -12.42 -13.88
CA PHE A 552 23.96 -11.70 -15.15
C PHE A 552 25.07 -10.62 -15.17
N VAL A 553 25.21 -9.84 -14.09
CA VAL A 553 26.28 -8.86 -13.94
C VAL A 553 27.64 -9.56 -13.91
N CYS A 554 27.80 -10.59 -13.08
CA CYS A 554 29.03 -11.39 -13.05
C CYS A 554 29.37 -11.98 -14.41
N PHE A 555 28.35 -12.42 -15.17
CA PHE A 555 28.52 -12.91 -16.53
C PHE A 555 29.00 -11.83 -17.50
N CYS A 556 28.42 -10.64 -17.47
CA CYS A 556 28.89 -9.54 -18.32
C CYS A 556 30.36 -9.21 -18.02
N GLU A 557 30.71 -9.23 -16.73
CA GLU A 557 32.06 -8.97 -16.26
C GLU A 557 33.06 -10.09 -16.64
N ASP A 558 32.66 -11.36 -16.52
CA ASP A 558 33.45 -12.53 -16.95
C ASP A 558 33.76 -12.46 -18.44
N VAL A 559 32.79 -12.06 -19.26
CA VAL A 559 32.97 -11.91 -20.72
C VAL A 559 33.86 -10.74 -21.12
N GLU A 560 33.88 -9.64 -20.35
CA GLU A 560 34.77 -8.51 -20.64
C GLU A 560 36.21 -8.74 -20.16
N ARG A 561 36.40 -9.50 -19.07
CA ARG A 561 37.72 -9.67 -18.43
C ARG A 561 38.47 -10.93 -18.83
N ASN A 562 37.73 -12.03 -19.05
CA ASN A 562 38.32 -13.32 -19.35
C ASN A 562 38.20 -13.62 -20.84
N ASP A 563 39.26 -14.16 -21.43
CA ASP A 563 39.34 -14.49 -22.85
C ASP A 563 39.19 -16.00 -23.12
N GLY A 564 39.21 -16.82 -22.06
CA GLY A 564 39.13 -18.28 -22.13
C GLY A 564 40.48 -18.95 -22.31
N SER A 565 41.59 -18.22 -22.16
CA SER A 565 42.94 -18.77 -22.08
C SER A 565 43.14 -19.58 -20.79
N ALA A 566 44.21 -20.37 -20.71
CA ALA A 566 44.57 -21.11 -19.50
C ALA A 566 44.89 -20.17 -18.32
N GLU A 567 45.34 -18.94 -18.60
CA GLU A 567 45.63 -17.90 -17.60
C GLU A 567 44.36 -17.15 -17.16
N LYS A 568 43.37 -17.02 -18.05
CA LYS A 568 42.09 -16.34 -17.80
C LYS A 568 40.89 -17.18 -18.29
N PRO A 569 40.63 -18.33 -17.63
CA PRO A 569 39.51 -19.19 -17.99
C PRO A 569 38.17 -18.53 -17.64
N TYR A 570 37.14 -18.82 -18.42
CA TYR A 570 35.77 -18.44 -18.06
C TYR A 570 35.28 -19.25 -16.85
N PHE A 571 34.65 -18.57 -15.89
CA PHE A 571 34.05 -19.20 -14.70
C PHE A 571 32.62 -19.71 -14.97
N VAL A 572 32.06 -19.31 -16.10
CA VAL A 572 30.72 -19.67 -16.54
C VAL A 572 30.59 -21.17 -16.89
N THR A 573 29.45 -21.77 -16.59
CA THR A 573 29.13 -23.18 -16.94
C THR A 573 29.27 -23.40 -18.46
N PRO A 574 29.85 -24.52 -18.95
CA PRO A 574 30.10 -24.75 -20.39
C PRO A 574 28.85 -24.64 -21.27
N SER A 575 27.67 -25.00 -20.74
CA SER A 575 26.37 -24.85 -21.40
C SER A 575 26.00 -23.39 -21.67
N LEU A 576 26.33 -22.49 -20.74
CA LEU A 576 26.06 -21.06 -20.84
C LEU A 576 27.11 -20.38 -21.74
N HIS A 577 28.40 -20.75 -21.65
CA HIS A 577 29.44 -20.30 -22.58
C HIS A 577 29.08 -20.63 -24.04
N ARG A 578 28.77 -21.90 -24.32
CA ARG A 578 28.50 -22.42 -25.68
C ARG A 578 27.32 -21.72 -26.37
N ILE A 579 26.31 -21.29 -25.63
CA ILE A 579 25.14 -20.57 -26.17
C ILE A 579 25.48 -19.10 -26.46
N LEU A 580 26.48 -18.51 -25.80
CA LEU A 580 26.69 -17.07 -25.74
C LEU A 580 27.87 -16.56 -26.56
N THR A 581 28.98 -17.28 -26.65
CA THR A 581 30.15 -16.83 -27.42
C THR A 581 30.14 -17.30 -28.87
N LYS A 582 29.23 -18.21 -29.29
CA LYS A 582 29.24 -18.90 -30.59
C LYS A 582 30.61 -19.56 -30.95
N LYS A 583 31.60 -19.50 -30.07
CA LYS A 583 32.94 -20.09 -30.19
C LYS A 583 32.99 -21.36 -29.36
N ARG A 584 33.49 -22.45 -29.97
CA ARG A 584 33.77 -23.69 -29.24
C ARG A 584 34.78 -23.38 -28.13
N PRO A 585 34.61 -23.92 -26.91
CA PRO A 585 35.72 -23.94 -25.97
C PRO A 585 36.89 -24.66 -26.66
N GLY A 586 38.07 -24.05 -26.66
CA GLY A 586 39.31 -24.77 -26.96
C GLY A 586 39.43 -25.96 -26.01
N PRO A 587 40.04 -27.07 -26.43
CA PRO A 587 40.04 -28.31 -25.65
C PRO A 587 40.63 -28.05 -24.26
N GLN A 588 39.81 -28.20 -23.23
CA GLN A 588 40.26 -28.31 -21.85
C GLN A 588 41.07 -29.60 -21.76
N ARG A 589 42.40 -29.49 -21.73
CA ARG A 589 43.26 -30.60 -21.32
C ARG A 589 42.98 -30.86 -19.85
N GLN A 590 42.41 -32.03 -19.57
CA GLN A 590 42.39 -32.61 -18.24
C GLN A 590 43.85 -32.77 -17.80
N THR A 591 44.28 -31.99 -16.82
CA THR A 591 45.46 -32.33 -16.02
C THR A 591 44.99 -33.22 -14.89
N GLU A 592 45.57 -34.43 -14.87
CA GLU A 592 45.43 -35.48 -13.85
C GLU A 592 45.68 -34.98 -12.41
#